data_AF-A0A958PKJ8-F1
#
_entry.id   AF-A0A958PKJ8-F1
#
_cell.length_a   1.000
_cell.length_b   1.000
_cell.length_c   1.000
_cell.angle_alpha   90.00
_cell.angle_beta   90.00
_cell.angle_gamma   90.00
#
_symmetry.space_group_name_H-M   'P 1'
#
loop_
_entity.id
_entity.type
_entity.pdbx_description
1 polymer ?
#
loop_
_entity_poly.entity_id
_entity_poly.type
_entity_poly.pdbx_seq_one_letter_code
_entity_poly.pdbx_strand_id
1 'polypeptide(L)'
;MLSSRIIRSLVLLNLFVAMLWTAGASADGSSTESKSPRAALTEILQKLDYLPLNYAKEAAFLSTFYVALEILAETDLPVVAQYAEMVPVDGAPQRYFAPSVKTPEKIVYWRYHGAPLVWPENEPEPWIVDPFFARVPVKRSEWLKWLNPSEGEPHLAWASAGNLVYNQAVRPNVGIQERSQIPSRANSAEISSLDLNDTCGWIRDVIKVEPGLSEAEREAKTEKLIRRSESLVEKLETKGLFPKGYGMDCW
;
A
#
# COMPACT_ATOMS: atom_id res chain seq x y z
N MET A 1 -61.14 41.74 51.65
CA MET A 1 -60.19 40.95 52.47
C MET A 1 -60.27 39.49 52.01
N LEU A 2 -59.49 39.12 50.99
CA LEU A 2 -59.40 37.78 50.39
C LEU A 2 -58.16 37.07 50.98
N SER A 3 -58.33 35.91 51.64
CA SER A 3 -58.31 34.54 51.08
C SER A 3 -56.92 33.90 51.14
N SER A 4 -56.69 33.12 52.20
CA SER A 4 -55.49 32.29 52.42
C SER A 4 -55.85 30.79 52.30
N ARG A 5 -56.46 30.37 51.18
CA ARG A 5 -56.83 28.95 50.97
C ARG A 5 -56.61 28.42 49.55
N ILE A 6 -55.63 28.93 48.81
CA ILE A 6 -55.25 28.37 47.49
C ILE A 6 -53.73 28.16 47.40
N ILE A 7 -53.14 27.32 48.26
CA ILE A 7 -51.81 26.76 48.00
C ILE A 7 -51.73 25.35 48.64
N ARG A 8 -52.54 24.39 48.17
CA ARG A 8 -52.35 22.96 48.49
C ARG A 8 -52.61 22.00 47.31
N SER A 9 -52.72 22.50 46.08
CA SER A 9 -52.98 21.68 44.88
C SER A 9 -51.86 21.68 43.85
N LEU A 10 -50.59 21.69 44.28
CA LEU A 10 -49.45 21.70 43.34
C LEU A 10 -48.20 20.92 43.82
N VAL A 11 -48.37 19.94 44.71
CA VAL A 11 -47.24 19.14 45.23
C VAL A 11 -47.33 17.64 44.87
N LEU A 12 -48.36 17.19 44.16
CA LEU A 12 -48.52 15.75 43.83
C LEU A 12 -48.79 15.47 42.34
N LEU A 13 -48.27 16.30 41.43
CA LEU A 13 -48.35 16.05 39.98
C LEU A 13 -47.01 16.21 39.25
N ASN A 14 -45.89 15.92 39.92
CA ASN A 14 -44.56 15.89 39.29
C ASN A 14 -43.75 14.62 39.59
N LEU A 15 -44.38 13.57 40.14
CA LEU A 15 -43.71 12.31 40.46
C LEU A 15 -44.15 11.11 39.61
N PHE A 16 -44.95 11.30 38.55
CA PHE A 16 -45.46 10.19 37.73
C PHE A 16 -45.34 10.36 36.21
N VAL A 17 -44.51 11.29 35.72
CA VAL A 17 -44.26 11.48 34.27
C VAL A 17 -42.79 11.25 33.86
N ALA A 18 -41.87 11.05 34.80
CA ALA A 18 -40.46 10.76 34.49
C ALA A 18 -40.12 9.25 34.48
N MET A 19 -41.08 8.37 34.17
CA MET A 19 -40.88 6.91 34.23
C MET A 19 -41.35 6.14 32.99
N LEU A 20 -41.64 6.83 31.89
CA LEU A 20 -41.83 6.21 30.58
C LEU A 20 -41.32 7.19 29.51
N TRP A 21 -40.54 6.67 28.55
CA TRP A 21 -39.86 7.36 27.44
C TRP A 21 -38.44 7.86 27.72
N THR A 22 -37.47 6.94 27.73
CA THR A 22 -36.65 6.64 26.54
C THR A 22 -35.94 5.30 26.76
N ALA A 23 -36.64 4.20 26.49
CA ALA A 23 -36.00 3.06 25.87
C ALA A 23 -35.71 3.48 24.42
N GLY A 24 -34.45 3.74 24.08
CA GLY A 24 -34.13 4.31 22.77
C GLY A 24 -32.71 4.83 22.66
N ALA A 25 -31.73 4.04 23.10
CA ALA A 25 -30.38 4.08 22.59
C ALA A 25 -29.73 2.74 22.98
N SER A 26 -29.97 1.70 22.17
CA SER A 26 -28.92 0.72 21.99
C SER A 26 -27.71 1.51 21.49
N ALA A 27 -26.81 1.84 22.41
CA ALA A 27 -25.45 2.16 22.06
C ALA A 27 -24.81 0.85 21.61
N ASP A 28 -25.25 0.34 20.45
CA ASP A 28 -24.40 -0.41 19.54
C ASP A 28 -23.40 0.60 18.98
N GLY A 29 -22.59 1.17 19.88
CA GLY A 29 -21.27 1.62 19.54
C GLY A 29 -20.49 0.36 19.21
N SER A 30 -20.72 -0.16 18.01
CA SER A 30 -19.66 -0.84 17.27
C SER A 30 -18.56 0.20 17.18
N SER A 31 -17.70 0.22 18.20
CA SER A 31 -16.33 0.69 18.06
C SER A 31 -15.74 -0.24 17.02
N THR A 32 -15.95 0.10 15.75
CA THR A 32 -15.19 -0.44 14.64
C THR A 32 -13.77 -0.02 14.97
N GLU A 33 -13.05 -0.84 15.74
CA GLU A 33 -11.66 -0.59 16.09
C GLU A 33 -10.95 -0.40 14.76
N SER A 34 -10.59 0.85 14.45
CA SER A 34 -9.85 1.15 13.24
C SER A 34 -8.57 0.35 13.32
N LYS A 35 -8.42 -0.66 12.44
CA LYS A 35 -7.23 -1.50 12.42
C LYS A 35 -6.00 -0.60 12.38
N SER A 36 -4.97 -0.94 13.17
CA SER A 36 -3.73 -0.19 13.11
C SER A 36 -3.20 -0.16 11.66
N PRO A 37 -2.59 0.95 11.20
CA PRO A 37 -2.04 1.04 9.84
C PRO A 37 -1.13 -0.14 9.49
N ARG A 38 -0.33 -0.62 10.46
CA ARG A 38 0.56 -1.77 10.28
C ARG A 38 -0.19 -3.06 10.00
N ALA A 39 -1.29 -3.31 10.72
CA ALA A 39 -2.12 -4.48 10.52
C ALA A 39 -2.80 -4.45 9.14
N ALA A 40 -3.37 -3.30 8.75
CA ALA A 40 -3.99 -3.13 7.44
C ALA A 40 -3.00 -3.39 6.28
N LEU A 41 -1.80 -2.83 6.35
CA LEU A 41 -0.75 -3.05 5.35
C LEU A 41 -0.25 -4.51 5.34
N THR A 42 -0.20 -5.16 6.50
CA THR A 42 0.17 -6.59 6.60
C THR A 42 -0.88 -7.48 5.92
N GLU A 43 -2.18 -7.18 6.10
CA GLU A 43 -3.26 -7.91 5.43
C GLU A 43 -3.21 -7.75 3.91
N ILE A 44 -2.82 -6.57 3.42
CA ILE A 44 -2.60 -6.34 1.99
C ILE A 44 -1.49 -7.27 1.48
N LEU A 45 -0.32 -7.27 2.13
CA LEU A 45 0.83 -8.10 1.73
C LEU A 45 0.50 -9.61 1.67
N GLN A 46 -0.44 -10.08 2.49
CA GLN A 46 -0.87 -11.48 2.51
C GLN A 46 -1.76 -11.88 1.31
N LYS A 47 -2.33 -10.92 0.58
CA LYS A 47 -3.28 -11.14 -0.52
C LYS A 47 -2.67 -10.95 -1.91
N LEU A 48 -1.35 -10.80 -2.01
CA LEU A 48 -0.62 -10.52 -3.25
C LEU A 48 -0.19 -11.78 -4.02
N ASP A 49 -0.89 -12.91 -3.84
CA ASP A 49 -0.54 -14.19 -4.47
C ASP A 49 -0.68 -14.18 -6.01
N TYR A 50 -1.39 -13.18 -6.53
CA TYR A 50 -1.53 -12.92 -7.96
C TYR A 50 -0.30 -12.25 -8.59
N LEU A 51 0.62 -11.69 -7.79
CA LEU A 51 1.86 -11.08 -8.27
C LEU A 51 3.00 -12.12 -8.39
N PRO A 52 3.92 -11.99 -9.36
CA PRO A 52 5.08 -12.88 -9.56
C PRO A 52 6.20 -12.63 -8.54
N LEU A 53 5.86 -12.65 -7.24
CA LEU A 53 6.77 -12.35 -6.14
C LEU A 53 7.93 -13.34 -6.00
N ASN A 54 7.81 -14.55 -6.56
CA ASN A 54 8.92 -15.52 -6.58
C ASN A 54 9.92 -15.26 -7.72
N TYR A 55 9.58 -14.38 -8.68
CA TYR A 55 10.43 -14.04 -9.82
C TYR A 55 10.97 -12.61 -9.72
N ALA A 56 11.73 -12.41 -8.65
CA ALA A 56 12.34 -11.15 -8.24
C ALA A 56 13.14 -10.44 -9.37
N LYS A 57 13.74 -11.19 -10.31
CA LYS A 57 14.59 -10.65 -11.38
C LYS A 57 13.90 -9.59 -12.24
N GLU A 58 12.63 -9.78 -12.58
CA GLU A 58 11.90 -8.93 -13.53
C GLU A 58 10.63 -8.30 -12.92
N ALA A 59 10.11 -8.88 -11.83
CA ALA A 59 8.84 -8.46 -11.23
C ALA A 59 8.94 -7.29 -10.24
N ALA A 60 10.13 -6.98 -9.73
CA ALA A 60 10.31 -6.12 -8.56
C ALA A 60 9.70 -4.72 -8.75
N PHE A 61 10.02 -4.10 -9.88
CA PHE A 61 9.52 -2.79 -10.21
C PHE A 61 7.99 -2.79 -10.47
N LEU A 62 7.49 -3.76 -11.24
CA LEU A 62 6.06 -3.82 -11.60
C LEU A 62 5.17 -4.06 -10.39
N SER A 63 5.64 -4.90 -9.47
CA SER A 63 4.93 -5.18 -8.22
C SER A 63 4.87 -3.96 -7.31
N THR A 64 5.85 -3.04 -7.38
CA THR A 64 5.81 -1.77 -6.60
C THR A 64 4.55 -0.98 -6.91
N PHE A 65 4.22 -0.84 -8.19
CA PHE A 65 3.04 -0.10 -8.63
C PHE A 65 1.76 -0.76 -8.11
N TYR A 66 1.59 -2.07 -8.33
CA TYR A 66 0.40 -2.80 -7.87
C TYR A 66 0.24 -2.79 -6.35
N VAL A 67 1.33 -2.96 -5.59
CA VAL A 67 1.28 -2.87 -4.13
C VAL A 67 0.84 -1.48 -3.68
N ALA A 68 1.27 -0.41 -4.37
CA ALA A 68 0.80 0.94 -4.07
C ALA A 68 -0.69 1.13 -4.36
N LEU A 69 -1.20 0.58 -5.46
CA LEU A 69 -2.64 0.60 -5.77
C LEU A 69 -3.46 -0.11 -4.70
N GLU A 70 -2.98 -1.26 -4.23
CA GLU A 70 -3.59 -2.01 -3.13
C GLU A 70 -3.67 -1.16 -1.85
N ILE A 71 -2.59 -0.46 -1.51
CA ILE A 71 -2.55 0.47 -0.36
C ILE A 71 -3.58 1.59 -0.54
N LEU A 72 -3.63 2.23 -1.71
CA LEU A 72 -4.58 3.31 -2.00
C LEU A 72 -6.04 2.82 -1.99
N ALA A 73 -6.29 1.61 -2.50
CA ALA A 73 -7.63 1.04 -2.57
C ALA A 73 -8.15 0.62 -1.18
N GLU A 74 -7.29 0.10 -0.31
CA GLU A 74 -7.70 -0.50 0.97
C GLU A 74 -7.46 0.42 2.18
N THR A 75 -6.68 1.48 2.04
CA THR A 75 -6.35 2.42 3.13
C THR A 75 -6.52 3.87 2.72
N ASP A 76 -6.41 4.77 3.70
CA ASP A 76 -6.37 6.22 3.46
C ASP A 76 -4.95 6.80 3.53
N LEU A 77 -3.94 5.93 3.61
CA LEU A 77 -2.55 6.34 3.75
C LEU A 77 -2.05 6.98 2.44
N PRO A 78 -1.32 8.10 2.52
CA PRO A 78 -0.56 8.58 1.38
C PRO A 78 0.54 7.56 1.05
N VAL A 79 0.71 7.27 -0.24
CA VAL A 79 1.75 6.36 -0.74
C VAL A 79 2.52 7.02 -1.88
N VAL A 80 3.81 6.81 -1.88
CA VAL A 80 4.74 7.17 -2.96
C VAL A 80 5.66 5.97 -3.21
N ALA A 81 6.40 5.95 -4.31
CA ALA A 81 7.40 4.90 -4.52
C ALA A 81 8.74 5.37 -3.95
N GLN A 82 9.40 4.55 -3.13
CA GLN A 82 10.82 4.70 -2.81
C GLN A 82 11.63 3.91 -3.83
N TYR A 83 12.50 4.60 -4.57
CA TYR A 83 13.49 3.96 -5.43
C TYR A 83 14.87 4.05 -4.79
N ALA A 84 15.68 3.04 -5.03
CA ALA A 84 17.09 2.99 -4.67
C ALA A 84 17.88 2.53 -5.90
N GLU A 85 18.77 3.37 -6.45
CA GLU A 85 19.78 2.92 -7.40
C GLU A 85 21.03 2.55 -6.63
N MET A 86 21.66 1.47 -7.07
CA MET A 86 22.87 0.96 -6.48
C MET A 86 23.98 1.09 -7.51
N VAL A 87 25.19 1.52 -7.10
CA VAL A 87 26.36 1.63 -8.00
C VAL A 87 27.28 0.43 -7.80
N PRO A 88 27.81 -0.17 -8.88
CA PRO A 88 28.84 -1.20 -8.73
C PRO A 88 30.07 -0.61 -8.04
N VAL A 89 30.65 -1.34 -7.09
CA VAL A 89 31.99 -1.04 -6.58
C VAL A 89 32.98 -1.95 -7.32
N ASP A 90 34.04 -1.33 -7.85
CA ASP A 90 35.17 -1.99 -8.54
C ASP A 90 34.84 -2.87 -9.75
N GLY A 91 33.81 -2.53 -10.52
CA GLY A 91 33.46 -3.26 -11.75
C GLY A 91 32.89 -4.66 -11.54
N ALA A 92 32.63 -5.06 -10.29
CA ALA A 92 31.98 -6.32 -9.97
C ALA A 92 30.45 -6.23 -10.19
N PRO A 93 29.81 -7.27 -10.77
CA PRO A 93 28.35 -7.31 -10.88
C PRO A 93 27.70 -7.33 -9.49
N GLN A 94 26.68 -6.49 -9.28
CA GLN A 94 26.05 -6.21 -8.00
C GLN A 94 25.21 -7.36 -7.43
N ARG A 95 25.61 -7.93 -6.29
CA ARG A 95 24.93 -9.07 -5.67
C ARG A 95 23.89 -8.62 -4.65
N TYR A 96 22.63 -9.03 -4.82
CA TYR A 96 21.61 -8.88 -3.76
C TYR A 96 21.03 -10.21 -3.32
N PHE A 97 20.80 -10.29 -2.02
CA PHE A 97 19.98 -11.31 -1.42
C PHE A 97 18.56 -10.76 -1.34
N ALA A 98 17.64 -11.34 -2.09
CA ALA A 98 16.22 -11.20 -1.81
C ALA A 98 15.85 -12.32 -0.81
N PRO A 99 15.67 -12.01 0.49
CA PRO A 99 15.44 -13.02 1.51
C PRO A 99 14.10 -13.76 1.35
N SER A 100 13.17 -13.25 0.53
CA SER A 100 11.90 -13.95 0.26
C SER A 100 12.02 -15.09 -0.75
N VAL A 101 13.12 -15.19 -1.49
CA VAL A 101 13.37 -16.37 -2.30
C VAL A 101 13.64 -17.49 -1.31
N LYS A 102 12.73 -18.45 -1.22
CA LYS A 102 12.83 -19.70 -0.42
C LYS A 102 14.10 -20.54 -0.70
N THR A 103 15.06 -20.02 -1.45
CA THR A 103 16.39 -20.55 -1.67
C THR A 103 17.43 -19.43 -1.49
N PRO A 104 18.25 -19.49 -0.42
CA PRO A 104 19.42 -18.61 -0.21
C PRO A 104 20.46 -18.64 -1.36
N GLU A 105 20.27 -19.54 -2.33
CA GLU A 105 21.23 -19.85 -3.40
C GLU A 105 21.08 -18.96 -4.65
N LYS A 106 20.03 -18.14 -4.75
CA LYS A 106 19.80 -17.29 -5.93
C LYS A 106 20.02 -15.83 -5.61
N ILE A 107 21.27 -15.39 -5.78
CA ILE A 107 21.63 -13.98 -5.81
C ILE A 107 20.96 -13.35 -7.04
N VAL A 108 20.16 -12.30 -6.81
CA VAL A 108 19.55 -11.50 -7.88
C VAL A 108 20.34 -10.20 -8.01
N TYR A 109 20.52 -9.74 -9.25
CA TYR A 109 21.30 -8.55 -9.58
C TYR A 109 20.34 -7.48 -10.06
N TRP A 110 20.14 -6.41 -9.28
CA TRP A 110 19.30 -5.28 -9.63
C TRP A 110 20.12 -4.02 -9.69
N ARG A 111 20.04 -3.26 -10.79
CA ARG A 111 20.62 -1.92 -10.84
C ARG A 111 19.85 -0.93 -9.96
N TYR A 112 18.54 -1.10 -9.89
CA TYR A 112 17.64 -0.31 -9.06
C TYR A 112 16.56 -1.21 -8.48
N HIS A 113 16.08 -0.86 -7.29
CA HIS A 113 14.92 -1.50 -6.65
C HIS A 113 13.91 -0.45 -6.22
N GLY A 114 12.64 -0.81 -6.26
CA GLY A 114 11.51 0.05 -5.89
C GLY A 114 10.62 -0.64 -4.88
N ALA A 115 10.01 0.14 -4.00
CA ALA A 115 8.92 -0.33 -3.14
C ALA A 115 8.03 0.84 -2.70
N PRO A 116 6.74 0.61 -2.40
CA PRO A 116 5.89 1.64 -1.82
C PRO A 116 6.38 2.11 -0.46
N LEU A 117 6.39 3.42 -0.29
CA LEU A 117 6.71 4.15 0.92
C LEU A 117 5.43 4.80 1.46
N VAL A 118 5.10 4.49 2.70
CA VAL A 118 3.96 5.05 3.42
C VAL A 118 4.43 5.72 4.69
N TRP A 119 3.76 6.78 5.12
CA TRP A 119 4.09 7.46 6.37
C TRP A 119 2.84 7.58 7.25
N PRO A 120 2.52 6.53 8.02
CA PRO A 120 1.38 6.56 8.94
C PRO A 120 1.51 7.73 9.93
N GLU A 121 0.36 8.25 10.35
CA GLU A 121 0.34 9.29 11.39
C GLU A 121 0.98 8.77 12.68
N ASN A 122 1.80 9.61 13.31
CA ASN A 122 2.52 9.33 14.56
C ASN A 122 3.70 8.36 14.45
N GLU A 123 4.08 7.94 13.25
CA GLU A 123 5.31 7.17 13.06
C GLU A 123 6.52 8.11 12.87
N PRO A 124 7.63 7.89 13.61
CA PRO A 124 8.83 8.73 13.52
C PRO A 124 9.59 8.53 12.21
N GLU A 125 9.33 7.43 11.50
CA GLU A 125 9.99 7.05 10.27
C GLU A 125 8.96 6.44 9.30
N PRO A 126 9.05 6.71 7.99
CA PRO A 126 8.19 6.06 7.01
C PRO A 126 8.49 4.56 6.91
N TRP A 127 7.47 3.81 6.51
CA TRP A 127 7.57 2.37 6.30
C TRP A 127 7.62 2.05 4.81
N ILE A 128 8.36 1.00 4.50
CA ILE A 128 8.40 0.36 3.19
C ILE A 128 7.50 -0.87 3.22
N VAL A 129 6.69 -1.02 2.18
CA VAL A 129 5.76 -2.15 1.99
C VAL A 129 6.28 -3.02 0.85
N ASP A 130 7.24 -3.89 1.14
CA ASP A 130 7.96 -4.66 0.11
C ASP A 130 7.81 -6.18 0.27
N PRO A 131 6.92 -6.83 -0.51
CA PRO A 131 6.71 -8.26 -0.43
C PRO A 131 7.92 -9.12 -0.85
N PHE A 132 8.93 -8.55 -1.53
CA PHE A 132 10.15 -9.28 -1.90
C PHE A 132 11.12 -9.44 -0.73
N PHE A 133 10.98 -8.65 0.33
CA PHE A 133 11.85 -8.73 1.49
C PHE A 133 11.08 -9.14 2.75
N ALA A 134 9.85 -8.67 2.93
CA ALA A 134 9.08 -8.92 4.14
C ALA A 134 7.58 -9.06 3.88
N ARG A 135 6.92 -9.85 4.72
CA ARG A 135 5.45 -9.99 4.73
C ARG A 135 4.75 -8.98 5.64
N VAL A 136 5.51 -8.04 6.20
CA VAL A 136 5.04 -6.95 7.07
C VAL A 136 5.73 -5.67 6.64
N PRO A 137 5.14 -4.48 6.87
CA PRO A 137 5.83 -3.22 6.64
C PRO A 137 7.10 -3.10 7.49
N VAL A 138 8.16 -2.59 6.90
CA VAL A 138 9.48 -2.46 7.55
C VAL A 138 9.90 -1.00 7.57
N LYS A 139 10.81 -0.64 8.48
CA LYS A 139 11.34 0.72 8.50
C LYS A 139 12.16 0.97 7.24
N ARG A 140 12.09 2.19 6.67
CA ARG A 140 12.88 2.56 5.49
C ARG A 140 14.37 2.30 5.68
N SER A 141 14.92 2.65 6.83
CA SER A 141 16.32 2.43 7.21
C SER A 141 16.69 0.95 7.27
N GLU A 142 15.77 0.08 7.68
CA GLU A 142 15.96 -1.37 7.70
C GLU A 142 15.95 -1.93 6.27
N TRP A 143 15.00 -1.51 5.43
CA TRP A 143 14.95 -1.90 4.02
C TRP A 143 16.20 -1.47 3.25
N LEU A 144 16.70 -0.24 3.45
CA LEU A 144 17.95 0.23 2.84
C LEU A 144 19.17 -0.62 3.27
N LYS A 145 19.19 -1.13 4.51
CA LYS A 145 20.24 -2.06 4.96
C LYS A 145 20.13 -3.41 4.26
N TRP A 146 18.94 -3.91 3.96
CA TRP A 146 18.77 -5.16 3.20
C TRP A 146 19.22 -5.04 1.75
N LEU A 147 19.06 -3.85 1.16
CA LEU A 147 19.64 -3.53 -0.15
C LEU A 147 21.15 -3.37 -0.11
N ASN A 148 21.78 -3.23 1.07
CA ASN A 148 23.23 -3.13 1.21
C ASN A 148 23.76 -4.00 2.37
N PRO A 149 23.81 -5.34 2.20
CA PRO A 149 24.11 -6.27 3.28
C PRO A 149 25.59 -6.31 3.70
N SER A 150 26.48 -5.51 3.08
CA SER A 150 27.92 -5.54 3.34
C SER A 150 28.38 -4.26 4.03
N GLU A 151 28.96 -4.37 5.23
CA GLU A 151 29.84 -3.33 5.78
C GLU A 151 31.09 -3.23 4.88
N GLY A 152 31.05 -2.42 3.82
CA GLY A 152 32.12 -2.36 2.80
C GLY A 152 31.72 -1.87 1.40
N GLU A 153 30.42 -1.62 1.19
CA GLU A 153 29.79 -0.81 0.12
C GLU A 153 29.77 -1.39 -1.31
N PRO A 154 28.56 -1.55 -1.87
CA PRO A 154 28.06 -0.71 -2.95
C PRO A 154 27.42 0.55 -2.38
N HIS A 155 27.83 1.70 -2.90
CA HIS A 155 27.22 2.98 -2.55
C HIS A 155 25.78 2.98 -3.05
N LEU A 156 24.82 3.21 -2.14
CA LEU A 156 23.50 3.68 -2.53
C LEU A 156 23.73 4.96 -3.35
N ALA A 157 23.55 4.88 -4.66
CA ALA A 157 23.81 6.00 -5.56
C ALA A 157 22.91 7.17 -5.20
N TRP A 158 21.65 6.83 -4.96
CA TRP A 158 20.60 7.70 -4.47
C TRP A 158 19.43 6.84 -3.99
N ALA A 159 18.68 7.37 -3.04
CA ALA A 159 17.36 6.89 -2.69
C ALA A 159 16.41 8.08 -2.71
N SER A 160 15.37 7.99 -3.53
CA SER A 160 14.41 9.08 -3.73
C SER A 160 13.00 8.52 -3.69
N ALA A 161 12.10 9.20 -2.99
CA ALA A 161 10.69 8.94 -3.20
C ALA A 161 10.22 9.70 -4.46
N GLY A 162 9.23 9.17 -5.16
CA GLY A 162 8.72 9.73 -6.40
C GLY A 162 7.33 9.20 -6.74
N ASN A 163 6.88 9.55 -7.95
CA ASN A 163 5.61 9.04 -8.49
C ASN A 163 5.64 7.51 -8.56
N LEU A 164 4.45 6.89 -8.46
CA LEU A 164 4.31 5.43 -8.46
C LEU A 164 4.75 4.78 -9.79
N VAL A 165 4.69 5.55 -10.88
CA VAL A 165 5.16 5.15 -12.21
C VAL A 165 6.62 5.57 -12.36
N TYR A 166 7.53 4.61 -12.48
CA TYR A 166 8.94 4.87 -12.76
C TYR A 166 9.11 5.19 -14.24
N ASN A 167 9.58 6.40 -14.53
CA ASN A 167 10.02 6.77 -15.85
C ASN A 167 11.55 6.70 -15.89
N GLN A 168 12.14 5.74 -16.61
CA GLN A 168 13.59 5.61 -16.76
C GLN A 168 14.28 6.87 -17.33
N ALA A 169 13.55 7.69 -18.12
CA ALA A 169 14.06 8.95 -18.65
C ALA A 169 14.12 10.06 -17.59
N VAL A 170 13.36 9.91 -16.51
CA VAL A 170 13.34 10.82 -15.37
C VAL A 170 14.01 10.09 -14.22
N ARG A 171 15.33 10.24 -14.10
CA ARG A 171 15.96 10.03 -12.78
C ARG A 171 15.11 10.82 -11.78
N PRO A 172 14.61 10.23 -10.69
CA PRO A 172 13.86 10.96 -9.70
C PRO A 172 14.78 12.03 -9.12
N ASN A 173 14.75 13.24 -9.67
CA ASN A 173 15.48 14.41 -9.17
C ASN A 173 14.80 14.98 -7.90
N VAL A 174 13.86 14.25 -7.31
CA VAL A 174 12.99 14.73 -6.24
C VAL A 174 13.36 13.99 -4.97
N GLY A 175 14.48 14.38 -4.35
CA GLY A 175 14.90 13.85 -3.06
C GLY A 175 13.86 14.12 -1.97
N ILE A 176 12.82 13.29 -1.91
CA ILE A 176 11.83 13.27 -0.83
C ILE A 176 12.55 12.70 0.40
N GLN A 177 13.11 13.60 1.20
CA GLN A 177 13.78 13.30 2.47
C GLN A 177 12.90 13.64 3.67
N GLU A 178 11.82 14.43 3.47
CA GLU A 178 11.00 14.97 4.56
C GLU A 178 9.51 14.65 4.39
N ARG A 179 8.77 14.56 5.51
CA ARG A 179 7.32 14.26 5.54
C ARG A 179 6.50 15.27 4.74
N SER A 180 6.93 16.53 4.74
CA SER A 180 6.35 17.65 3.98
C SER A 180 6.42 17.46 2.46
N GLN A 181 7.32 16.59 1.98
CA GLN A 181 7.55 16.33 0.57
C GLN A 181 6.78 15.11 0.06
N ILE A 182 6.17 14.30 0.94
CA ILE A 182 5.15 13.32 0.56
C ILE A 182 3.86 14.10 0.33
N PRO A 183 3.33 14.13 -0.91
CA PRO A 183 2.13 14.91 -1.19
C PRO A 183 0.98 14.53 -0.28
N SER A 184 0.29 15.53 0.28
CA SER A 184 -0.92 15.37 1.08
C SER A 184 -2.07 14.89 0.19
N ARG A 185 -2.15 13.59 -0.10
CA ARG A 185 -3.14 12.92 -0.97
C ARG A 185 -3.27 13.40 -2.43
N ALA A 186 -2.87 14.63 -2.76
CA ALA A 186 -3.29 15.33 -3.98
C ALA A 186 -2.30 15.26 -5.15
N ASN A 187 -1.10 14.72 -4.97
CA ASN A 187 -0.17 14.44 -6.08
C ASN A 187 0.30 12.97 -6.09
N SER A 188 -0.58 12.02 -5.76
CA SER A 188 -0.46 10.74 -6.48
C SER A 188 -0.68 11.11 -7.94
N ALA A 189 0.40 11.33 -8.69
CA ALA A 189 0.33 11.67 -10.11
C ALA A 189 -0.78 10.82 -10.74
N GLU A 190 -1.72 11.49 -11.43
CA GLU A 190 -2.90 10.85 -12.02
C GLU A 190 -2.50 9.47 -12.51
N ILE A 191 -2.98 8.44 -11.81
CA ILE A 191 -2.66 7.06 -12.17
C ILE A 191 -3.35 6.91 -13.52
N SER A 192 -2.57 6.96 -14.59
CA SER A 192 -3.16 6.84 -15.91
C SER A 192 -3.60 5.39 -16.08
N SER A 193 -4.74 5.23 -16.72
CA SER A 193 -5.19 3.93 -17.18
C SER A 193 -4.20 3.23 -18.10
N LEU A 194 -3.43 4.01 -18.87
CA LEU A 194 -2.35 3.50 -19.71
C LEU A 194 -1.27 2.82 -18.86
N ASP A 195 -0.85 3.46 -17.77
CA ASP A 195 0.13 2.89 -16.85
C ASP A 195 -0.37 1.60 -16.21
N LEU A 196 -1.67 1.53 -15.89
CA LEU A 196 -2.28 0.32 -15.31
C LEU A 196 -2.38 -0.83 -16.34
N ASN A 197 -2.86 -0.55 -17.54
CA ASN A 197 -2.98 -1.54 -18.62
C ASN A 197 -1.60 -2.08 -19.03
N ASP A 198 -0.63 -1.18 -19.25
CA ASP A 198 0.74 -1.56 -19.61
C ASP A 198 1.39 -2.40 -18.50
N THR A 199 1.26 -1.97 -17.24
CA THR A 199 1.82 -2.73 -16.11
C THR A 199 1.13 -4.09 -15.96
N CYS A 200 -0.18 -4.19 -16.15
CA CYS A 200 -0.90 -5.47 -16.12
C CYS A 200 -0.38 -6.42 -17.21
N GLY A 201 -0.23 -5.92 -18.44
CA GLY A 201 0.31 -6.67 -19.57
C GLY A 201 1.72 -7.19 -19.29
N TRP A 202 2.60 -6.35 -18.73
CA TRP A 202 3.96 -6.77 -18.38
C TRP A 202 3.98 -7.80 -17.25
N ILE A 203 3.18 -7.62 -16.18
CA ILE A 203 3.11 -8.62 -15.10
C ILE A 203 2.62 -9.97 -15.64
N ARG A 204 1.63 -9.96 -16.53
CA ARG A 204 1.17 -11.18 -17.21
C ARG A 204 2.29 -11.85 -17.99
N ASP A 205 3.08 -11.08 -18.75
CA ASP A 205 4.21 -11.64 -19.49
C ASP A 205 5.30 -12.20 -18.56
N VAL A 206 5.52 -11.58 -17.41
CA VAL A 206 6.38 -12.11 -16.35
C VAL A 206 5.81 -13.41 -15.75
N ILE A 207 4.49 -13.51 -15.51
CA ILE A 207 3.84 -14.75 -15.06
C ILE A 207 4.03 -15.88 -16.08
N LYS A 208 4.03 -15.59 -17.38
CA LYS A 208 4.29 -16.61 -18.44
C LYS A 208 5.67 -17.25 -18.34
N VAL A 209 6.66 -16.54 -17.78
CA VAL A 209 8.04 -17.02 -17.64
C VAL A 209 8.49 -17.29 -16.19
N GLU A 210 7.65 -17.02 -15.19
CA GLU A 210 7.92 -17.28 -13.76
C GLU A 210 8.33 -18.76 -13.55
N PRO A 211 9.55 -19.05 -13.07
CA PRO A 211 10.03 -20.42 -12.95
C PRO A 211 9.26 -21.20 -11.88
N GLY A 212 9.03 -22.49 -12.14
CA GLY A 212 8.39 -23.40 -11.18
C GLY A 212 6.87 -23.44 -11.21
N LEU A 213 6.22 -22.62 -12.04
CA LEU A 213 4.78 -22.72 -12.31
C LEU A 213 4.52 -23.64 -13.52
N SER A 214 3.54 -24.54 -13.37
CA SER A 214 2.87 -25.25 -14.46
C SER A 214 2.01 -24.31 -15.30
N GLU A 215 1.59 -24.76 -16.49
CA GLU A 215 0.71 -23.98 -17.37
C GLU A 215 -0.60 -23.59 -16.68
N ALA A 216 -1.28 -24.55 -16.04
CA ALA A 216 -2.51 -24.29 -15.29
C ALA A 216 -2.31 -23.28 -14.13
N GLU A 217 -1.17 -23.31 -13.44
CA GLU A 217 -0.86 -22.34 -12.40
C GLU A 217 -0.62 -20.93 -12.96
N ARG A 218 0.02 -20.81 -14.13
CA ARG A 218 0.20 -19.51 -14.82
C ARG A 218 -1.13 -18.94 -15.28
N GLU A 219 -2.00 -19.77 -15.84
CA GLU A 219 -3.35 -19.37 -16.24
C GLU A 219 -4.17 -18.89 -15.04
N ALA A 220 -4.23 -19.68 -13.96
CA ALA A 220 -4.96 -19.31 -12.75
C ALA A 220 -4.42 -18.03 -12.11
N LYS A 221 -3.09 -17.83 -12.11
CA LYS A 221 -2.46 -16.62 -11.60
C LYS A 221 -2.75 -15.39 -12.47
N THR A 222 -2.74 -15.57 -13.80
CA THR A 222 -3.13 -14.52 -14.76
C THR A 222 -4.59 -14.11 -14.57
N GLU A 223 -5.49 -15.07 -14.40
CA GLU A 223 -6.91 -14.79 -14.18
C GLU A 223 -7.13 -14.04 -12.85
N LYS A 224 -6.38 -14.38 -11.79
CA LYS A 224 -6.38 -13.64 -10.52
C LYS A 224 -5.88 -12.20 -10.70
N LEU A 225 -4.80 -11.99 -11.46
CA LEU A 225 -4.26 -10.66 -11.76
C LEU A 225 -5.31 -9.79 -12.45
N ILE A 226 -5.98 -10.31 -13.48
CA ILE A 226 -7.00 -9.58 -14.24
C ILE A 226 -8.15 -9.19 -13.30
N ARG A 227 -8.76 -10.16 -12.61
CA ARG A 227 -9.86 -9.90 -11.68
C ARG A 227 -9.49 -8.91 -10.57
N ARG A 228 -8.27 -9.00 -10.04
CA ARG A 228 -7.82 -8.07 -9.01
C ARG A 228 -7.60 -6.67 -9.58
N SER A 229 -7.07 -6.54 -10.80
CA SER A 229 -6.88 -5.26 -11.48
C SER A 229 -8.21 -4.55 -11.71
N GLU A 230 -9.23 -5.26 -12.20
CA GLU A 230 -10.59 -4.74 -12.37
C GLU A 230 -11.18 -4.24 -11.03
N SER A 231 -11.04 -5.05 -9.97
CA SER A 231 -11.51 -4.67 -8.63
C SER A 231 -10.75 -3.46 -8.06
N LEU A 232 -9.46 -3.30 -8.37
CA LEU A 232 -8.67 -2.13 -7.97
C LEU A 232 -9.16 -0.87 -8.68
N VAL A 233 -9.43 -0.94 -9.99
CA VAL A 233 -10.01 0.20 -10.74
C VAL A 233 -11.32 0.65 -10.09
N GLU A 234 -12.26 -0.26 -9.87
CA GLU A 234 -13.57 0.08 -9.26
C GLU A 234 -13.41 0.76 -7.89
N LYS A 235 -12.52 0.24 -7.05
CA LYS A 235 -12.24 0.82 -5.72
C LYS A 235 -11.60 2.19 -5.80
N LEU A 236 -10.62 2.37 -6.68
CA LEU A 236 -9.92 3.63 -6.85
C LEU A 236 -10.82 4.69 -7.50
N GLU A 237 -11.68 4.31 -8.46
CA GLU A 237 -12.74 5.17 -9.01
C GLU A 237 -13.70 5.63 -7.91
N THR A 238 -14.14 4.71 -7.05
CA THR A 238 -15.03 5.02 -5.91
C THR A 238 -14.39 6.02 -4.94
N LYS A 239 -13.07 5.95 -4.77
CA LYS A 239 -12.29 6.91 -3.96
C LYS A 239 -11.96 8.22 -4.69
N GLY A 240 -12.31 8.35 -5.97
CA GLY A 240 -11.94 9.51 -6.78
C GLY A 240 -10.45 9.60 -7.09
N LEU A 241 -9.72 8.48 -6.98
CA LEU A 241 -8.30 8.37 -7.30
C LEU A 241 -8.06 7.84 -8.72
N PHE A 242 -9.13 7.54 -9.44
CA PHE A 242 -9.11 7.06 -10.81
C PHE A 242 -10.27 7.66 -11.61
N PRO A 243 -10.09 8.01 -12.89
CA PRO A 243 -11.17 8.54 -13.73
C PRO A 243 -12.32 7.54 -13.87
N LYS A 244 -13.58 8.02 -13.78
CA LYS A 244 -14.76 7.16 -13.87
C LYS A 244 -14.94 6.54 -15.26
N GLY A 245 -15.41 5.29 -15.27
CA GLY A 245 -15.86 4.60 -16.49
C GLY A 245 -14.69 4.12 -17.34
N TYR A 246 -13.52 3.93 -16.74
CA TYR A 246 -12.38 3.40 -17.46
C TYR A 246 -12.43 1.87 -17.48
N GLY A 247 -12.24 1.30 -18.68
CA GLY A 247 -12.09 -0.14 -18.84
C GLY A 247 -10.67 -0.58 -18.50
N MET A 248 -10.55 -1.68 -17.77
CA MET A 248 -9.27 -2.38 -17.61
C MET A 248 -9.03 -3.23 -18.84
N ASP A 249 -7.88 -3.07 -19.49
CA ASP A 249 -7.44 -3.91 -20.60
C ASP A 249 -6.06 -4.51 -20.26
N CYS A 250 -6.08 -5.77 -19.84
CA CYS A 250 -4.88 -6.56 -19.53
C CYS A 250 -4.46 -7.48 -20.70
N TRP A 251 -5.01 -7.27 -21.91
CA TRP A 251 -4.85 -8.18 -23.06
C TRP A 251 -3.59 -7.95 -23.88
#